data_AF-A0A151PFY4-F1
#
_entry.id   AF-A0A151PFY4-F1
#
_cell.length_a   1.000
_cell.length_b   1.000
_cell.length_c   1.000
_cell.angle_alpha   90.00
_cell.angle_beta   90.00
_cell.angle_gamma   90.00
#
_symmetry.space_group_name_H-M   'P 1'
#
loop_
_entity.id
_entity.type
_entity.pdbx_description
1 polymer ?
#
loop_
_entity_poly.entity_id
_entity_poly.type
_entity_poly.pdbx_seq_one_letter_code
_entity_poly.pdbx_strand_id
1 'polypeptide(L)'
;MCMYGLSSSLQRAQCFLEKHLGSLTQAYSVAISSYALTLVNSSKANDVLDLFASRNWTHWPTNEQDSDSLTTVEATAYALLQKVKLGQLEEAHGIARWLVQARAYGGGYESTQTTVVGMQALAGYQLALPPQPAMELRVQVSAPKQHVTEHWAIDASNAYLSRTSTKKFLAQNTLEISANGMGIGTVTMLTVYYTLPTEREGTCQAFHLDVAVQDTPKDKKKRNFIDTFWLRIRARAQGGRNATMTIVDISMLTGFYPDLDDLKKLTNVVEQYIFLYETKSTLSNSSVILYFSEMSSEEEVEIWFRIHQHVEVGLLQPAAVTACEYYEPSRRCSRFYNLPAQSGQLKKICQKEVCKCAEEN
;
A
#
# COMPACT_ATOMS: atom_id res chain seq x y z
N MET A 1 -9.49 -14.53 39.14
CA MET A 1 -9.73 -13.07 38.93
C MET A 1 -10.00 -12.88 37.44
N CYS A 2 -11.06 -12.13 37.06
CA CYS A 2 -11.51 -11.78 35.70
C CYS A 2 -12.19 -12.87 34.83
N MET A 3 -13.41 -13.31 35.18
CA MET A 3 -14.34 -13.92 34.20
C MET A 3 -15.78 -13.37 34.26
N TYR A 4 -16.06 -12.39 35.12
CA TYR A 4 -17.36 -11.72 35.21
C TYR A 4 -17.33 -10.43 34.36
N GLY A 5 -17.61 -10.51 33.05
CA GLY A 5 -17.74 -9.29 32.23
C GLY A 5 -17.78 -9.44 30.72
N LEU A 6 -17.23 -10.51 30.14
CA LEU A 6 -17.11 -10.65 28.67
C LEU A 6 -18.49 -10.77 27.98
N SER A 7 -19.38 -11.63 28.49
CA SER A 7 -20.72 -11.82 27.92
C SER A 7 -21.57 -10.55 28.01
N SER A 8 -21.54 -9.86 29.16
CA SER A 8 -22.18 -8.56 29.35
C SER A 8 -21.66 -7.52 28.36
N SER A 9 -20.33 -7.47 28.15
CA SER A 9 -19.73 -6.53 27.20
C SER A 9 -20.14 -6.82 25.76
N LEU A 10 -20.14 -8.10 25.35
CA LEU A 10 -20.59 -8.54 24.03
C LEU A 10 -22.06 -8.20 23.80
N GLN A 11 -22.92 -8.44 24.80
CA GLN A 11 -24.34 -8.12 24.69
C GLN A 11 -24.59 -6.61 24.55
N ARG A 12 -23.85 -5.77 25.29
CA ARG A 12 -23.92 -4.31 25.13
C ARG A 12 -23.47 -3.86 23.74
N ALA A 13 -22.38 -4.42 23.23
CA ALA A 13 -21.87 -4.13 21.89
C ALA A 13 -22.89 -4.56 20.81
N GLN A 14 -23.46 -5.77 20.94
CA GLN A 14 -24.52 -6.25 20.06
C GLN A 14 -25.73 -5.31 20.06
N CYS A 15 -26.28 -4.97 21.23
CA CYS A 15 -27.42 -4.06 21.32
C CYS A 15 -27.14 -2.69 20.70
N PHE A 16 -25.92 -2.18 20.88
CA PHE A 16 -25.51 -0.91 20.27
C PHE A 16 -25.48 -1.00 18.74
N LEU A 17 -24.83 -2.03 18.19
CA LEU A 17 -24.75 -2.24 16.74
C LEU A 17 -26.15 -2.46 16.14
N GLU A 18 -26.96 -3.33 16.72
CA GLU A 18 -28.33 -3.62 16.24
C GLU A 18 -29.26 -2.39 16.22
N LYS A 19 -29.03 -1.42 17.11
CA LYS A 19 -29.82 -0.19 17.17
C LYS A 19 -29.39 0.83 16.10
N HIS A 20 -28.09 0.90 15.81
CA HIS A 20 -27.53 1.91 14.90
C HIS A 20 -27.28 1.39 13.48
N LEU A 21 -27.39 0.07 13.24
CA LEU A 21 -27.11 -0.55 11.95
C LEU A 21 -27.86 0.12 10.79
N GLY A 22 -29.16 0.41 10.94
CA GLY A 22 -29.97 1.08 9.92
C GLY A 22 -29.67 2.57 9.71
N SER A 23 -28.90 3.20 10.59
CA SER A 23 -28.48 4.60 10.47
C SER A 23 -27.12 4.77 9.77
N LEU A 24 -26.41 3.67 9.53
CA LEU A 24 -25.12 3.70 8.85
C LEU A 24 -25.30 4.05 7.37
N THR A 25 -24.44 4.93 6.87
CA THR A 25 -24.48 5.43 5.49
C THR A 25 -23.33 4.93 4.62
N GLN A 26 -22.30 4.32 5.24
CA GLN A 26 -21.10 3.87 4.54
C GLN A 26 -21.05 2.35 4.45
N ALA A 27 -20.76 1.84 3.26
CA ALA A 27 -20.66 0.41 2.98
C ALA A 27 -19.64 -0.31 3.89
N TYR A 28 -18.49 0.31 4.17
CA TYR A 28 -17.47 -0.24 5.07
C TYR A 28 -18.03 -0.48 6.49
N SER A 29 -18.63 0.55 7.08
CA SER A 29 -19.19 0.49 8.43
C SER A 29 -20.30 -0.55 8.53
N VAL A 30 -21.12 -0.67 7.48
CA VAL A 30 -22.17 -1.68 7.37
C VAL A 30 -21.59 -3.09 7.27
N ALA A 31 -20.57 -3.31 6.44
CA ALA A 31 -19.96 -4.62 6.24
C ALA A 31 -19.30 -5.18 7.51
N ILE A 32 -18.46 -4.38 8.17
CA ILE A 32 -17.80 -4.79 9.42
C ILE A 32 -18.80 -5.02 10.56
N SER A 33 -19.83 -4.18 10.67
CA SER A 33 -20.89 -4.33 11.68
C SER A 33 -21.74 -5.57 11.43
N SER A 34 -22.12 -5.82 10.17
CA SER A 34 -22.87 -7.00 9.75
C SER A 34 -22.08 -8.28 10.06
N TYR A 35 -20.78 -8.31 9.76
CA TYR A 35 -19.94 -9.45 10.11
C TYR A 35 -19.86 -9.68 11.63
N ALA A 36 -19.65 -8.62 12.42
CA ALA A 36 -19.62 -8.72 13.88
C ALA A 36 -20.95 -9.25 14.45
N LEU A 37 -22.08 -8.81 13.91
CA LEU A 37 -23.42 -9.30 14.29
C LEU A 37 -23.63 -10.76 13.91
N THR A 38 -23.08 -11.21 12.78
CA THR A 38 -23.13 -12.62 12.39
C THR A 38 -22.34 -13.51 13.34
N LEU A 39 -21.20 -13.05 13.88
CA LEU A 39 -20.41 -13.81 14.84
C LEU A 39 -21.15 -14.08 16.16
N VAL A 40 -22.10 -13.22 16.53
CA VAL A 40 -22.98 -13.40 17.70
C VAL A 40 -24.35 -13.98 17.35
N ASN A 41 -24.54 -14.46 16.12
CA ASN A 41 -25.80 -15.02 15.60
C ASN A 41 -27.01 -14.08 15.74
N SER A 42 -26.79 -12.77 15.58
CA SER A 42 -27.90 -11.81 15.54
C SER A 42 -28.74 -12.00 14.29
N SER A 43 -30.06 -11.98 14.42
CA SER A 43 -30.98 -12.06 13.27
C SER A 43 -30.90 -10.83 12.35
N LYS A 44 -30.33 -9.72 12.82
CA LYS A 44 -30.20 -8.48 12.06
C LYS A 44 -28.96 -8.40 11.17
N ALA A 45 -28.13 -9.44 11.19
CA ALA A 45 -26.80 -9.39 10.61
C ALA A 45 -26.77 -9.30 9.07
N ASN A 46 -27.90 -9.45 8.39
CA ASN A 46 -28.03 -9.25 6.93
C ASN A 46 -29.11 -8.22 6.56
N ASP A 47 -29.64 -7.44 7.53
CA ASP A 47 -30.79 -6.55 7.29
C ASP A 47 -30.49 -5.43 6.28
N VAL A 48 -29.26 -4.90 6.32
CA VAL A 48 -28.86 -3.73 5.53
C VAL A 48 -27.67 -3.98 4.63
N LEU A 49 -26.91 -5.08 4.81
CA LEU A 49 -25.67 -5.32 4.08
C LEU A 49 -25.88 -5.27 2.57
N ASP A 50 -26.90 -5.97 2.10
CA ASP A 50 -27.20 -6.13 0.68
C ASP A 50 -27.67 -4.84 0.00
N LEU A 51 -28.16 -3.86 0.78
CA LEU A 51 -28.53 -2.53 0.27
C LEU A 51 -27.31 -1.74 -0.22
N PHE A 52 -26.11 -2.08 0.26
CA PHE A 52 -24.84 -1.44 -0.10
C PHE A 52 -24.02 -2.27 -1.10
N ALA A 53 -24.56 -3.38 -1.60
CA ALA A 53 -23.88 -4.20 -2.58
C ALA A 53 -23.84 -3.50 -3.95
N SER A 54 -22.81 -3.82 -4.73
CA SER A 54 -22.72 -3.41 -6.14
C SER A 54 -23.90 -3.95 -6.95
N ARG A 55 -24.16 -3.37 -8.13
CA ARG A 55 -25.27 -3.80 -9.02
C ARG A 55 -25.23 -5.29 -9.40
N ASN A 56 -24.04 -5.87 -9.44
CA ASN A 56 -23.79 -7.28 -9.73
C ASN A 56 -23.57 -8.14 -8.48
N TRP A 57 -23.76 -7.58 -7.27
CA TRP A 57 -23.67 -8.28 -5.99
C TRP A 57 -22.31 -8.93 -5.71
N THR A 58 -21.22 -8.35 -6.22
CA THR A 58 -19.87 -8.91 -6.05
C THR A 58 -18.98 -8.13 -5.10
N HIS A 59 -19.29 -6.88 -4.79
CA HIS A 59 -18.46 -6.04 -3.93
C HIS A 59 -19.26 -4.93 -3.24
N TRP A 60 -18.67 -4.31 -2.22
CA TRP A 60 -19.28 -3.25 -1.40
C TRP A 60 -18.52 -1.93 -1.56
N PRO A 61 -18.84 -1.12 -2.60
CA PRO A 61 -18.12 0.11 -2.89
C PRO A 61 -18.27 1.13 -1.77
N THR A 62 -17.14 1.66 -1.30
CA THR A 62 -17.10 2.71 -0.27
C THR A 62 -17.13 4.12 -0.86
N ASN A 63 -16.75 4.26 -2.12
CA ASN A 63 -16.83 5.47 -2.91
C ASN A 63 -17.25 5.11 -4.34
N GLU A 64 -18.27 5.78 -4.89
CA GLU A 64 -18.76 5.50 -6.26
C GLU A 64 -17.73 5.85 -7.33
N GLN A 65 -16.78 6.74 -7.03
CA GLN A 65 -15.75 7.19 -7.97
C GLN A 65 -14.52 6.28 -8.01
N ASP A 66 -14.34 5.42 -7.00
CA ASP A 66 -13.18 4.54 -6.86
C ASP A 66 -13.58 3.17 -6.30
N SER A 67 -14.07 2.31 -7.19
CA SER A 67 -14.48 0.94 -6.87
C SER A 67 -13.34 0.04 -6.43
N ASP A 68 -12.10 0.42 -6.74
CA ASP A 68 -10.90 -0.39 -6.49
C ASP A 68 -10.10 0.11 -5.28
N SER A 69 -10.65 1.08 -4.55
CA SER A 69 -10.09 1.58 -3.29
C SER A 69 -9.87 0.44 -2.27
N LEU A 70 -8.77 0.51 -1.52
CA LEU A 70 -8.42 -0.51 -0.53
C LEU A 70 -9.49 -0.68 0.56
N THR A 71 -10.21 0.39 0.89
CA THR A 71 -11.37 0.38 1.79
C THR A 71 -12.53 -0.44 1.23
N THR A 72 -12.77 -0.38 -0.08
CA THR A 72 -13.78 -1.21 -0.76
C THR A 72 -13.39 -2.68 -0.73
N VAL A 73 -12.11 -2.99 -0.93
CA VAL A 73 -11.60 -4.36 -0.83
C VAL A 73 -11.82 -4.90 0.59
N GLU A 74 -11.48 -4.12 1.61
CA GLU A 74 -11.64 -4.54 3.01
C GLU A 74 -13.12 -4.70 3.40
N ALA A 75 -13.99 -3.76 3.00
CA ALA A 75 -15.44 -3.88 3.19
C ALA A 75 -15.99 -5.15 2.53
N THR A 76 -15.55 -5.43 1.30
CA THR A 76 -15.96 -6.61 0.55
C THR A 76 -15.46 -7.90 1.20
N ALA A 77 -14.26 -7.89 1.80
CA ALA A 77 -13.74 -9.03 2.55
C ALA A 77 -14.56 -9.34 3.81
N TYR A 78 -15.00 -8.31 4.56
CA TYR A 78 -15.94 -8.50 5.67
C TYR A 78 -17.29 -9.04 5.22
N ALA A 79 -17.81 -8.55 4.09
CA ALA A 79 -19.05 -9.07 3.51
C ALA A 79 -18.91 -10.54 3.10
N LEU A 80 -17.79 -10.95 2.48
CA LEU A 80 -17.54 -12.36 2.17
C LEU A 80 -17.52 -13.23 3.44
N LEU A 81 -16.82 -12.79 4.49
CA LEU A 81 -16.78 -13.50 5.78
C LEU A 81 -18.18 -13.66 6.38
N GLN A 82 -19.01 -12.63 6.27
CA GLN A 82 -20.40 -12.65 6.71
C GLN A 82 -21.24 -13.68 5.93
N LYS A 83 -21.21 -13.63 4.59
CA LYS A 83 -21.99 -14.53 3.71
C LYS A 83 -21.58 -15.99 3.91
N VAL A 84 -20.28 -16.25 4.01
CA VAL A 84 -19.74 -17.58 4.30
C VAL A 84 -20.22 -18.09 5.65
N LYS A 85 -20.21 -17.23 6.69
CA LYS A 85 -20.64 -17.64 8.03
C LYS A 85 -22.14 -17.93 8.11
N LEU A 86 -22.96 -17.28 7.28
CA LEU A 86 -24.39 -17.57 7.12
C LEU A 86 -24.68 -18.77 6.21
N GLY A 87 -23.66 -19.38 5.57
CA GLY A 87 -23.83 -20.49 4.63
C GLY A 87 -24.36 -20.08 3.25
N GLN A 88 -24.35 -18.78 2.92
CA GLN A 88 -24.80 -18.24 1.64
C GLN A 88 -23.71 -18.36 0.56
N LEU A 89 -23.34 -19.60 0.22
CA LEU A 89 -22.20 -19.90 -0.66
C LEU A 89 -22.39 -19.45 -2.11
N GLU A 90 -23.63 -19.46 -2.62
CA GLU A 90 -23.96 -18.99 -3.98
C GLU A 90 -23.58 -17.52 -4.16
N GLU A 91 -23.93 -16.67 -3.20
CA GLU A 91 -23.56 -15.24 -3.19
C GLU A 91 -22.05 -15.07 -2.95
N ALA A 92 -21.48 -15.86 -2.04
CA ALA A 92 -20.06 -15.80 -1.71
C ALA A 92 -19.13 -16.06 -2.91
N HIS A 93 -19.56 -16.85 -3.89
CA HIS A 93 -18.75 -17.17 -5.06
C HIS A 93 -18.38 -15.95 -5.91
N GLY A 94 -19.36 -15.07 -6.18
CA GLY A 94 -19.15 -13.84 -6.93
C GLY A 94 -18.19 -12.88 -6.20
N ILE A 95 -18.34 -12.81 -4.87
CA ILE A 95 -17.55 -11.95 -4.00
C ILE A 95 -16.09 -12.44 -3.92
N ALA A 96 -15.88 -13.74 -3.71
CA ALA A 96 -14.56 -14.35 -3.67
C ALA A 96 -13.80 -14.18 -5.00
N ARG A 97 -14.50 -14.32 -6.13
CA ARG A 97 -13.92 -14.08 -7.45
C ARG A 97 -13.46 -12.63 -7.62
N TRP A 98 -14.28 -11.66 -7.19
CA TRP A 98 -13.92 -10.25 -7.26
C TRP A 98 -12.70 -9.94 -6.38
N LEU A 99 -12.65 -10.44 -5.14
CA LEU A 99 -11.49 -10.28 -4.26
C LEU A 99 -10.21 -10.87 -4.87
N VAL A 100 -10.31 -12.05 -5.49
CA VAL A 100 -9.18 -12.68 -6.20
C VAL A 100 -8.63 -11.78 -7.31
N GLN A 101 -9.50 -11.06 -8.02
CA GLN A 101 -9.16 -10.13 -9.10
C GLN A 101 -8.59 -8.80 -8.59
N ALA A 102 -9.03 -8.34 -7.41
CA ALA A 102 -8.56 -7.11 -6.78
C ALA A 102 -7.15 -7.22 -6.14
N ARG A 103 -6.52 -8.41 -6.16
CA ARG A 103 -5.18 -8.60 -5.60
C ARG A 103 -4.10 -7.88 -6.41
N ALA A 104 -3.18 -7.25 -5.70
CA ALA A 104 -1.97 -6.69 -6.29
C ALA A 104 -1.00 -7.82 -6.72
N TYR A 105 -0.04 -7.46 -7.58
CA TYR A 105 1.03 -8.39 -7.95
C TYR A 105 1.79 -8.85 -6.70
N GLY A 106 2.05 -10.17 -6.60
CA GLY A 106 2.58 -10.80 -5.38
C GLY A 106 1.51 -11.41 -4.47
N GLY A 107 0.23 -11.24 -4.77
CA GLY A 107 -0.88 -11.98 -4.14
C GLY A 107 -1.42 -11.36 -2.85
N GLY A 108 -0.87 -10.23 -2.41
CA GLY A 108 -1.41 -9.40 -1.33
C GLY A 108 -2.27 -8.26 -1.85
N TYR A 109 -2.59 -7.34 -0.95
CA TYR A 109 -3.22 -6.06 -1.24
C TYR A 109 -2.27 -4.96 -0.76
N GLU A 110 -2.33 -3.76 -1.34
CA GLU A 110 -1.33 -2.69 -1.10
C GLU A 110 -1.31 -2.17 0.36
N SER A 111 -2.21 -2.64 1.23
CA SER A 111 -2.28 -2.37 2.67
C SER A 111 -2.28 -3.67 3.49
N THR A 112 -1.74 -3.61 4.70
CA THR A 112 -1.65 -4.76 5.62
C THR A 112 -3.01 -5.22 6.14
N GLN A 113 -3.90 -4.30 6.53
CA GLN A 113 -5.25 -4.65 7.03
C GLN A 113 -6.07 -5.33 5.94
N THR A 114 -6.12 -4.71 4.77
CA THR A 114 -6.77 -5.27 3.58
C THR A 114 -6.19 -6.64 3.23
N THR A 115 -4.87 -6.83 3.37
CA THR A 115 -4.23 -8.13 3.15
C THR A 115 -4.67 -9.19 4.13
N VAL A 116 -4.65 -8.89 5.43
CA VAL A 116 -5.03 -9.86 6.47
C VAL A 116 -6.49 -10.25 6.32
N VAL A 117 -7.40 -9.28 6.25
CA VAL A 117 -8.84 -9.54 6.17
C VAL A 117 -9.21 -10.19 4.84
N GLY A 118 -8.65 -9.72 3.72
CA GLY A 118 -8.88 -10.29 2.39
C GLY A 118 -8.41 -11.74 2.28
N MET A 119 -7.22 -12.06 2.80
CA MET A 119 -6.71 -13.44 2.82
C MET A 119 -7.53 -14.34 3.76
N GLN A 120 -7.92 -13.83 4.94
CA GLN A 120 -8.78 -14.55 5.87
C GLN A 120 -10.13 -14.88 5.23
N ALA A 121 -10.73 -13.92 4.51
CA ALA A 121 -12.01 -14.10 3.83
C ALA A 121 -11.94 -15.18 2.74
N LEU A 122 -10.91 -15.13 1.90
CA LEU A 122 -10.69 -16.13 0.84
C LEU A 122 -10.40 -17.53 1.41
N ALA A 123 -9.61 -17.60 2.48
CA ALA A 123 -9.35 -18.87 3.17
C ALA A 123 -10.62 -19.44 3.82
N GLY A 124 -11.40 -18.60 4.50
CA GLY A 124 -12.68 -18.99 5.10
C GLY A 124 -13.69 -19.48 4.07
N TYR A 125 -13.77 -18.79 2.92
CA TYR A 125 -14.57 -19.23 1.78
C TYR A 125 -14.13 -20.59 1.26
N GLN A 126 -12.83 -20.80 1.04
CA GLN A 126 -12.30 -22.08 0.55
C GLN A 126 -12.58 -23.24 1.51
N LEU A 127 -12.54 -23.00 2.82
CA LEU A 127 -12.85 -23.99 3.86
C LEU A 127 -14.34 -24.34 3.94
N ALA A 128 -15.22 -23.41 3.56
CA ALA A 128 -16.66 -23.63 3.56
C ALA A 128 -17.17 -24.36 2.30
N LEU A 129 -16.36 -24.40 1.24
CA LEU A 129 -16.71 -25.14 0.03
C LEU A 129 -16.65 -26.65 0.26
N PRO A 130 -17.53 -27.42 -0.40
CA PRO A 130 -17.42 -28.87 -0.43
C PRO A 130 -16.10 -29.30 -1.12
N PRO A 131 -15.65 -30.54 -0.86
CA PRO A 131 -14.47 -31.10 -1.52
C PRO A 131 -14.56 -30.95 -3.04
N GLN A 132 -13.57 -30.29 -3.63
CA GLN A 132 -13.52 -30.05 -5.07
C GLN A 132 -12.95 -31.28 -5.80
N PRO A 133 -13.31 -31.49 -7.07
CA PRO A 133 -12.68 -32.50 -7.92
C PRO A 133 -11.16 -32.32 -7.97
N ALA A 134 -10.45 -33.41 -8.26
CA ALA A 134 -9.01 -33.35 -8.45
C ALA A 134 -8.67 -32.33 -9.53
N MET A 135 -7.85 -31.34 -9.17
CA MET A 135 -7.44 -30.30 -10.10
C MET A 135 -6.52 -30.89 -11.17
N GLU A 136 -6.81 -30.58 -12.42
CA GLU A 136 -6.04 -30.93 -13.61
C GLU A 136 -6.18 -29.80 -14.63
N LEU A 137 -5.28 -28.83 -14.57
CA LEU A 137 -5.24 -27.68 -15.48
C LEU A 137 -4.00 -27.77 -16.37
N ARG A 138 -4.20 -27.58 -17.66
CA ARG A 138 -3.15 -27.38 -18.66
C ARG A 138 -3.24 -25.94 -19.15
N VAL A 139 -2.24 -25.14 -18.81
CA VAL A 139 -2.13 -23.74 -19.22
C VAL A 139 -1.04 -23.60 -20.26
N GLN A 140 -1.30 -22.87 -21.33
CA GLN A 140 -0.34 -22.51 -22.36
C GLN A 140 -0.23 -20.99 -22.42
N VAL A 141 1.00 -20.49 -22.38
CA VAL A 141 1.33 -19.08 -22.53
C VAL A 141 2.17 -18.92 -23.80
N SER A 142 1.66 -18.22 -24.80
CA SER A 142 2.35 -17.97 -26.07
C SER A 142 2.57 -16.49 -26.33
N ALA A 143 3.77 -16.18 -26.83
CA ALA A 143 4.16 -14.89 -27.37
C ALA A 143 4.54 -15.08 -28.85
N PRO A 144 3.56 -15.01 -29.78
CA PRO A 144 3.77 -15.39 -31.18
C PRO A 144 4.91 -14.62 -31.85
N LYS A 145 5.01 -13.31 -31.60
CA LYS A 145 6.06 -12.43 -32.14
C LYS A 145 7.48 -12.76 -31.67
N GLN A 146 7.63 -13.51 -30.58
CA GLN A 146 8.92 -13.93 -30.04
C GLN A 146 9.20 -15.42 -30.32
N HIS A 147 8.27 -16.12 -30.97
CA HIS A 147 8.33 -17.58 -31.16
C HIS A 147 8.54 -18.33 -29.84
N VAL A 148 7.90 -17.83 -28.78
CA VAL A 148 7.97 -18.42 -27.44
C VAL A 148 6.61 -18.99 -27.08
N THR A 149 6.61 -20.27 -26.71
CA THR A 149 5.46 -20.94 -26.09
C THR A 149 5.94 -21.66 -24.83
N GLU A 150 5.18 -21.53 -23.75
CA GLU A 150 5.37 -22.23 -22.49
C GLU A 150 4.12 -23.01 -22.12
N HIS A 151 4.30 -24.17 -21.52
CA HIS A 151 3.22 -25.04 -21.07
C HIS A 151 3.38 -25.34 -19.59
N TRP A 152 2.30 -25.20 -18.84
CA TRP A 152 2.22 -25.53 -17.42
C TRP A 152 1.15 -26.59 -17.22
N ALA A 153 1.56 -27.74 -16.71
CA ALA A 153 0.65 -28.75 -16.17
C ALA A 153 0.52 -28.51 -14.67
N ILE A 154 -0.72 -28.39 -14.20
CA ILE A 154 -1.07 -28.14 -12.81
C ILE A 154 -2.02 -29.24 -12.37
N ASP A 155 -1.63 -29.97 -11.33
CA ASP A 155 -2.39 -31.07 -10.75
C ASP A 155 -2.39 -30.96 -9.21
N ALA A 156 -3.11 -31.86 -8.54
CA ALA A 156 -3.22 -31.86 -7.08
C ALA A 156 -1.87 -31.90 -6.34
N SER A 157 -0.80 -32.46 -6.92
CA SER A 157 0.53 -32.53 -6.29
C SER A 157 1.27 -31.20 -6.29
N ASN A 158 0.94 -30.29 -7.22
CA ASN A 158 1.66 -29.03 -7.45
C ASN A 158 0.73 -27.80 -7.50
N ALA A 159 -0.49 -27.94 -6.99
CA ALA A 159 -1.54 -26.92 -7.07
C ALA A 159 -1.21 -25.60 -6.40
N TYR A 160 -0.48 -25.67 -5.29
CA TYR A 160 -0.13 -24.51 -4.48
C TYR A 160 1.22 -23.91 -4.88
N LEU A 161 1.87 -24.44 -5.91
CA LEU A 161 3.14 -23.91 -6.42
C LEU A 161 2.87 -22.78 -7.43
N SER A 162 3.32 -21.57 -7.07
CA SER A 162 3.37 -20.45 -8.00
C SER A 162 4.32 -20.77 -9.15
N ARG A 163 3.92 -20.38 -10.36
CA ARG A 163 4.73 -20.51 -11.58
C ARG A 163 4.95 -19.13 -12.16
N THR A 164 6.19 -18.81 -12.44
CA THR A 164 6.58 -17.57 -13.12
C THR A 164 7.30 -17.96 -14.39
N SER A 165 6.93 -17.34 -15.51
CA SER A 165 7.66 -17.55 -16.75
C SER A 165 9.11 -17.11 -16.56
N THR A 166 10.04 -17.96 -16.98
CA THR A 166 11.47 -17.62 -16.95
C THR A 166 11.85 -16.66 -18.07
N LYS A 167 10.94 -16.45 -19.03
CA LYS A 167 11.15 -15.59 -20.19
C LYS A 167 10.57 -14.21 -19.93
N LYS A 168 11.33 -13.19 -20.33
CA LYS A 168 10.86 -11.80 -20.33
C LYS A 168 10.17 -11.52 -21.65
N PHE A 169 8.89 -11.16 -21.57
CA PHE A 169 8.12 -10.75 -22.73
C PHE A 169 8.24 -9.24 -22.94
N LEU A 170 8.30 -8.80 -24.20
CA LEU A 170 8.25 -7.37 -24.50
C LEU A 170 6.81 -6.90 -24.30
N ALA A 171 6.64 -5.82 -23.53
CA ALA A 171 5.33 -5.25 -23.20
C ALA A 171 4.46 -4.91 -24.43
N GLN A 172 5.09 -4.63 -25.58
CA GLN A 172 4.43 -4.28 -26.83
C GLN A 172 3.88 -5.49 -27.59
N ASN A 173 4.22 -6.70 -27.16
CA ASN A 173 3.82 -7.93 -27.83
C ASN A 173 2.55 -8.49 -27.18
N THR A 174 1.65 -9.00 -28.00
CA THR A 174 0.47 -9.73 -27.55
C THR A 174 0.90 -11.06 -26.91
N LEU A 175 0.35 -11.31 -25.72
CA LEU A 175 0.42 -12.60 -25.04
C LEU A 175 -0.92 -13.30 -25.15
N GLU A 176 -0.88 -14.57 -25.51
CA GLU A 176 -2.05 -15.44 -25.60
C GLU A 176 -1.96 -16.49 -24.49
N ILE A 177 -2.99 -16.57 -23.67
CA ILE A 177 -3.05 -17.51 -22.54
C ILE A 177 -4.29 -18.38 -22.73
N SER A 178 -4.08 -19.68 -22.92
CA SER A 178 -5.15 -20.66 -22.99
C SER A 178 -5.05 -21.62 -21.82
N ALA A 179 -6.19 -21.99 -21.24
CA ALA A 179 -6.28 -22.95 -20.15
C ALA A 179 -7.35 -23.99 -20.47
N ASN A 180 -7.05 -25.26 -20.22
CA ASN A 180 -7.96 -26.38 -20.44
C ASN A 180 -7.87 -27.37 -19.27
N GLY A 181 -8.97 -28.04 -18.96
CA GLY A 181 -9.08 -29.03 -17.90
C GLY A 181 -9.98 -28.57 -16.75
N MET A 182 -9.87 -29.26 -15.61
CA MET A 182 -10.70 -29.03 -14.44
C MET A 182 -9.92 -28.30 -13.34
N GLY A 183 -10.49 -27.21 -12.84
CA GLY A 183 -9.90 -26.44 -11.75
C GLY A 183 -10.07 -24.94 -11.95
N ILE A 184 -9.64 -24.18 -10.96
CA ILE A 184 -9.64 -22.72 -10.99
C ILE A 184 -8.22 -22.26 -10.65
N GLY A 185 -7.71 -21.32 -11.44
CA GLY A 185 -6.41 -20.70 -11.21
C GLY A 185 -6.49 -19.19 -11.41
N THR A 186 -5.45 -18.48 -10.98
CA THR A 186 -5.28 -17.05 -11.24
C THR A 186 -3.99 -16.84 -12.01
N VAL A 187 -4.05 -16.04 -13.07
CA VAL A 187 -2.87 -15.60 -13.81
C VAL A 187 -2.71 -14.10 -13.58
N THR A 188 -1.50 -13.68 -13.28
CA THR A 188 -1.17 -12.27 -13.04
C THR A 188 -0.03 -11.85 -13.94
N MET A 189 -0.23 -10.76 -14.68
CA MET A 189 0.78 -10.20 -15.59
C MET A 189 1.30 -8.90 -15.00
N LEU A 190 2.63 -8.80 -14.83
CA LEU A 190 3.31 -7.57 -14.43
C LEU A 190 4.05 -7.00 -15.64
N THR A 191 3.70 -5.76 -16.01
CA THR A 191 4.40 -5.01 -17.04
C THR A 191 5.26 -3.94 -16.40
N VAL A 192 6.58 -4.03 -16.56
CA VAL A 192 7.53 -3.01 -16.10
C VAL A 192 8.00 -2.21 -17.31
N TYR A 193 7.86 -0.89 -17.23
CA TYR A 193 8.31 0.02 -18.27
C TYR A 193 8.85 1.30 -17.62
N TYR A 194 9.88 1.88 -18.23
CA TYR A 194 10.41 3.16 -17.79
C TYR A 194 9.50 4.27 -18.32
N THR A 195 8.97 5.09 -17.42
CA THR A 195 8.30 6.34 -17.78
C THR A 195 9.15 7.50 -17.32
N LEU A 196 9.15 8.59 -18.08
CA LEU A 196 9.46 9.87 -17.48
C LEU A 196 8.33 10.13 -16.46
N PRO A 197 8.64 10.54 -15.21
CA PRO A 197 7.60 10.99 -14.29
C PRO A 197 6.74 12.01 -15.03
N THR A 198 5.50 11.65 -15.32
CA THR A 198 4.55 12.59 -15.92
C THR A 198 4.49 13.74 -14.94
N GLU A 199 4.74 14.97 -15.40
CA GLU A 199 4.74 16.16 -14.55
C GLU A 199 3.48 16.21 -13.68
N ARG A 200 3.63 15.74 -12.45
CA ARG A 200 2.75 16.00 -11.31
C ARG A 200 3.61 16.25 -10.09
N GLU A 201 4.63 17.08 -10.25
CA GLU A 201 5.08 17.94 -9.14
C GLU A 201 3.94 18.84 -8.63
N GLY A 202 2.87 19.01 -9.43
CA GLY A 202 1.86 20.06 -9.24
C GLY A 202 0.68 19.80 -8.30
N THR A 203 0.33 18.58 -7.90
CA THR A 203 -0.73 18.44 -6.88
C THR A 203 -0.42 17.33 -5.90
N CYS A 204 0.43 17.62 -4.92
CA CYS A 204 0.38 16.91 -3.66
C CYS A 204 -0.95 17.24 -2.97
N GLN A 205 -2.03 16.57 -3.37
CA GLN A 205 -3.39 16.85 -2.88
C GLN A 205 -3.60 16.33 -1.46
N ALA A 206 -2.85 15.29 -1.09
CA ALA A 206 -2.98 14.61 0.19
C ALA A 206 -2.08 15.20 1.28
N PHE A 207 -0.95 15.81 0.91
CA PHE A 207 0.04 16.32 1.86
C PHE A 207 0.70 17.60 1.37
N HIS A 208 0.91 18.57 2.26
CA HIS A 208 1.93 19.58 2.08
C HIS A 208 3.27 18.96 2.48
N LEU A 209 4.27 19.02 1.61
CA LEU A 209 5.61 18.52 1.88
C LEU A 209 6.63 19.54 1.38
N ASP A 210 7.46 20.03 2.29
CA ASP A 210 8.60 20.91 2.01
C ASP A 210 9.87 20.27 2.56
N VAL A 211 10.93 20.27 1.76
CA VAL A 211 12.20 19.60 2.07
C VAL A 211 13.34 20.55 1.74
N ALA A 212 14.20 20.80 2.72
CA ALA A 212 15.33 21.70 2.56
C ALA A 212 16.59 21.11 3.22
N VAL A 213 17.74 21.33 2.58
CA VAL A 213 19.05 21.02 3.15
C VAL A 213 19.72 22.33 3.57
N GLN A 214 20.34 22.35 4.74
CA GLN A 214 21.07 23.48 5.26
C GLN A 214 22.49 23.09 5.69
N ASP A 215 23.44 24.01 5.53
CA ASP A 215 24.80 23.81 5.98
C ASP A 215 24.90 23.73 7.51
N THR A 216 25.76 22.85 8.00
CA THR A 216 26.12 22.82 9.42
C THR A 216 27.28 23.80 9.67
N PRO A 217 27.23 24.66 10.71
CA PRO A 217 28.34 25.53 11.07
C PRO A 217 29.65 24.74 11.22
N LYS A 218 30.77 25.30 10.75
CA LYS A 218 32.08 24.61 10.66
C LYS A 218 32.54 24.02 12.00
N ASP A 219 32.17 24.63 13.12
CA ASP A 219 32.56 24.23 14.47
C ASP A 219 31.90 22.93 14.96
N LYS A 220 30.85 22.46 14.28
CA LYS A 220 30.11 21.23 14.61
C LYS A 220 30.38 20.07 13.65
N LYS A 221 31.29 20.24 12.67
CA LYS A 221 31.69 19.16 11.76
C LYS A 221 32.55 18.15 12.53
N LYS A 222 32.02 16.95 12.76
CA LYS A 222 32.80 15.83 13.35
C LYS A 222 33.92 15.47 12.36
N ARG A 223 35.17 15.33 12.85
CA ARG A 223 36.36 15.00 12.03
C ARG A 223 36.27 13.69 11.24
N ASN A 224 35.28 12.85 11.52
CA ASN A 224 35.15 11.51 10.94
C ASN A 224 34.33 11.50 9.64
N PHE A 225 33.74 12.61 9.24
CA PHE A 225 32.91 12.73 8.04
C PHE A 225 33.49 13.82 7.13
N ILE A 226 33.33 13.63 5.81
CA ILE A 226 33.78 14.61 4.81
C ILE A 226 33.03 15.93 5.02
N ASP A 227 31.71 15.83 5.10
CA ASP A 227 30.83 16.96 5.36
C ASP A 227 29.58 16.54 6.15
N THR A 228 28.85 17.52 6.66
CA THR A 228 27.61 17.31 7.43
C THR A 228 26.64 18.44 7.15
N PHE A 229 25.38 18.08 6.92
CA PHE A 229 24.28 19.00 6.63
C PHE A 229 23.07 18.70 7.52
N TRP A 230 22.23 19.69 7.72
CA TRP A 230 20.91 19.53 8.32
C TRP A 230 19.88 19.27 7.22
N LEU A 231 19.11 18.20 7.36
CA LEU A 231 17.94 17.94 6.54
C LEU A 231 16.69 18.36 7.33
N ARG A 232 15.95 19.32 6.79
CA ARG A 232 14.67 19.79 7.30
C ARG A 232 13.54 19.23 6.46
N ILE A 233 12.55 18.63 7.09
CA ILE A 233 11.32 18.17 6.45
C ILE A 233 10.13 18.79 7.18
N ARG A 234 9.24 19.41 6.42
CA ARG A 234 7.96 19.94 6.88
C ARG A 234 6.83 19.19 6.21
N ALA A 235 5.92 18.66 7.01
CA ALA A 235 4.80 17.88 6.52
C ALA A 235 3.49 18.30 7.20
N ARG A 236 2.40 18.33 6.41
CA ARG A 236 1.04 18.55 6.90
C ARG A 236 0.05 17.79 6.04
N ALA A 237 -1.02 17.26 6.61
CA ALA A 237 -2.11 16.68 5.81
C ALA A 237 -2.84 17.77 5.01
N GLN A 238 -3.31 17.41 3.82
CA GLN A 238 -4.18 18.25 2.99
C GLN A 238 -5.49 17.50 2.68
N GLY A 239 -6.51 18.26 2.29
CA GLY A 239 -7.84 17.72 1.96
C GLY A 239 -8.85 17.78 3.11
N GLY A 240 -8.69 18.69 4.07
CA GLY A 240 -9.71 19.02 5.08
C GLY A 240 -9.95 17.96 6.17
N ARG A 241 -9.08 16.95 6.25
CA ARG A 241 -9.05 15.99 7.36
C ARG A 241 -7.61 15.71 7.75
N ASN A 242 -7.40 15.37 9.02
CA ASN A 242 -6.14 14.80 9.46
C ASN A 242 -5.91 13.46 8.75
N ALA A 243 -4.65 13.18 8.41
CA ALA A 243 -4.27 11.86 7.92
C ALA A 243 -4.01 10.97 9.12
N THR A 244 -4.41 9.71 9.04
CA THR A 244 -4.14 8.70 10.07
C THR A 244 -2.64 8.36 10.09
N MET A 245 -2.28 7.11 10.40
CA MET A 245 -0.87 6.70 10.43
C MET A 245 -0.18 7.05 9.11
N THR A 246 0.85 7.88 9.17
CA THR A 246 1.55 8.44 8.01
C THR A 246 2.99 7.97 8.01
N ILE A 247 3.47 7.51 6.86
CA ILE A 247 4.86 7.14 6.65
C ILE A 247 5.55 8.24 5.87
N VAL A 248 6.74 8.64 6.34
CA VAL A 248 7.66 9.49 5.58
C VAL A 248 8.91 8.68 5.25
N ASP A 249 9.02 8.27 3.98
CA ASP A 249 10.16 7.55 3.42
C ASP A 249 11.16 8.53 2.82
N ILE A 250 12.38 8.54 3.34
CA ILE A 250 13.44 9.49 3.03
C ILE A 250 14.59 8.69 2.43
N SER A 251 14.77 8.79 1.11
CA SER A 251 15.97 8.29 0.45
C SER A 251 17.12 9.23 0.74
N MET A 252 18.28 8.71 1.16
CA MET A 252 19.49 9.51 1.31
C MET A 252 20.14 9.76 -0.04
N LEU A 253 20.87 10.88 -0.15
CA LEU A 253 21.80 11.14 -1.24
C LEU A 253 22.90 10.06 -1.26
N THR A 254 23.39 9.69 -2.44
CA THR A 254 24.46 8.69 -2.57
C THR A 254 25.69 9.10 -1.76
N GLY A 255 26.20 8.20 -0.91
CA GLY A 255 27.34 8.49 -0.02
C GLY A 255 26.98 9.23 1.28
N PHE A 256 25.70 9.55 1.50
CA PHE A 256 25.19 10.18 2.72
C PHE A 256 24.46 9.18 3.62
N TYR A 257 24.60 9.40 4.93
CA TYR A 257 23.98 8.56 5.97
C TYR A 257 23.41 9.44 7.09
N PRO A 258 22.28 9.05 7.71
CA PRO A 258 21.65 9.85 8.77
C PRO A 258 22.43 9.78 10.09
N ASP A 259 22.41 10.86 10.87
CA ASP A 259 22.87 10.87 12.27
C ASP A 259 21.84 10.12 13.13
N LEU A 260 22.23 8.94 13.63
CA LEU A 260 21.37 8.09 14.43
C LEU A 260 21.02 8.70 15.80
N ASP A 261 21.86 9.57 16.35
CA ASP A 261 21.59 10.19 17.66
C ASP A 261 20.52 11.28 17.54
N ASP A 262 20.46 11.98 16.41
CA ASP A 262 19.37 12.93 16.14
C ASP A 262 18.05 12.19 15.88
N LEU A 263 18.07 11.10 15.09
CA LEU A 263 16.87 10.27 14.88
C LEU A 263 16.30 9.70 16.18
N LYS A 264 17.15 9.24 17.11
CA LYS A 264 16.72 8.78 18.44
C LYS A 264 16.05 9.87 19.28
N LYS A 265 16.46 11.14 19.12
CA LYS A 265 15.82 12.26 19.82
C LYS A 265 14.42 12.54 19.28
N LEU A 266 14.20 12.32 17.99
CA LEU A 266 12.89 12.49 17.35
C LEU A 266 11.83 11.50 17.87
N THR A 267 12.25 10.36 18.44
CA THR A 267 11.34 9.39 19.08
C THR A 267 11.18 9.60 20.59
N ASN A 268 11.68 10.70 21.14
CA ASN A 268 11.59 10.94 22.58
C ASN A 268 10.13 11.25 23.01
N VAL A 269 9.74 10.70 24.15
CA VAL A 269 8.36 10.52 24.65
C VAL A 269 7.63 11.84 24.94
N VAL A 270 8.35 12.96 25.03
CA VAL A 270 7.77 14.26 25.42
C VAL A 270 7.05 14.95 24.26
N GLU A 271 7.57 14.83 23.03
CA GLU A 271 7.02 15.51 21.85
C GLU A 271 6.23 14.57 20.93
N GLN A 272 6.55 13.26 20.92
CA GLN A 272 5.82 12.19 20.22
C GLN A 272 5.44 12.46 18.74
N TYR A 273 6.17 13.31 18.02
CA TYR A 273 5.92 13.51 16.58
C TYR A 273 6.07 12.20 15.80
N ILE A 274 7.08 11.39 16.14
CA ILE A 274 7.39 10.11 15.50
C ILE A 274 7.43 9.03 16.57
N PHE A 275 6.70 7.94 16.39
CA PHE A 275 6.68 6.84 17.36
C PHE A 275 7.71 5.74 17.02
N LEU A 276 8.15 5.66 15.77
CA LEU A 276 9.14 4.69 15.29
C LEU A 276 9.94 5.27 14.12
N TYR A 277 11.21 4.92 14.03
CA TYR A 277 11.99 5.07 12.81
C TYR A 277 12.70 3.77 12.45
N GLU A 278 12.92 3.57 11.16
CA GLU A 278 13.75 2.50 10.62
C GLU A 278 14.80 3.09 9.69
N THR A 279 16.00 2.52 9.70
CA THR A 279 17.05 2.88 8.75
C THR A 279 17.39 1.66 7.91
N LYS A 280 17.31 1.77 6.59
CA LYS A 280 17.71 0.71 5.66
C LYS A 280 18.98 1.17 4.94
N SER A 281 20.09 0.53 5.25
CA SER A 281 21.37 0.83 4.60
C SER A 281 21.89 -0.40 3.88
N THR A 282 22.00 -0.31 2.56
CA THR A 282 22.73 -1.27 1.73
C THR A 282 24.08 -0.67 1.32
N LEU A 283 24.89 -1.42 0.58
CA LEU A 283 26.19 -0.96 0.08
C LEU A 283 26.10 0.28 -0.83
N SER A 284 24.95 0.50 -1.49
CA SER A 284 24.77 1.59 -2.46
C SER A 284 23.71 2.62 -2.05
N ASN A 285 22.69 2.21 -1.29
CA ASN A 285 21.54 3.05 -0.99
C ASN A 285 21.28 3.08 0.52
N SER A 286 21.06 4.28 1.06
CA SER A 286 20.63 4.47 2.44
C SER A 286 19.25 5.15 2.45
N SER A 287 18.35 4.71 3.32
CA SER A 287 17.05 5.36 3.53
C SER A 287 16.63 5.35 5.00
N VAL A 288 15.78 6.30 5.34
CA VAL A 288 15.16 6.46 6.66
C VAL A 288 13.66 6.45 6.47
N ILE A 289 12.96 5.63 7.25
CA ILE A 289 11.49 5.57 7.28
C ILE A 289 11.05 6.07 8.64
N LEU A 290 10.20 7.09 8.66
CA LEU A 290 9.64 7.68 9.87
C LEU A 290 8.14 7.37 9.94
N TYR A 291 7.67 6.92 11.11
CA TYR A 291 6.28 6.58 11.35
C TYR A 291 5.62 7.60 12.28
N PHE A 292 4.61 8.29 11.76
CA PHE A 292 3.77 9.25 12.48
C PHE A 292 2.44 8.58 12.81
N SER A 293 1.95 8.76 14.03
CA SER A 293 0.64 8.23 14.45
C SER A 293 -0.51 8.90 13.71
N GLU A 294 -0.39 10.20 13.48
CA GLU A 294 -1.34 11.05 12.79
C GLU A 294 -0.57 12.23 12.15
N MET A 295 -1.10 12.79 11.07
CA MET A 295 -0.61 14.05 10.50
C MET A 295 -1.75 15.08 10.52
N SER A 296 -1.57 16.15 11.28
CA SER A 296 -2.56 17.24 11.39
C SER A 296 -2.77 17.91 10.04
N SER A 297 -4.01 18.36 9.79
CA SER A 297 -4.35 19.20 8.63
C SER A 297 -4.22 20.69 8.93
N GLU A 298 -4.16 21.07 10.19
CA GLU A 298 -4.08 22.46 10.65
C GLU A 298 -2.63 22.86 10.91
N GLU A 299 -1.93 22.05 11.72
CA GLU A 299 -0.57 22.28 12.18
C GLU A 299 0.46 21.57 11.30
N GLU A 300 1.54 22.27 10.95
CA GLU A 300 2.65 21.69 10.18
C GLU A 300 3.68 21.10 11.15
N VAL A 301 4.03 19.83 10.92
CA VAL A 301 5.09 19.16 11.66
C VAL A 301 6.42 19.45 10.97
N GLU A 302 7.40 19.91 11.74
CA GLU A 302 8.75 20.18 11.26
C GLU A 302 9.75 19.27 11.99
N ILE A 303 10.55 18.53 11.22
CA ILE A 303 11.60 17.65 11.75
C ILE A 303 12.96 18.02 11.16
N TRP A 304 13.99 17.81 11.97
CA TRP A 304 15.38 18.08 11.62
C TRP A 304 16.27 16.94 12.08
N PHE A 305 17.17 16.50 11.22
CA PHE A 305 18.28 15.63 11.61
C PHE A 305 19.48 15.87 10.70
N ARG A 306 20.68 15.54 11.19
CA ARG A 306 21.89 15.67 10.39
C ARG A 306 22.05 14.49 9.44
N ILE A 307 22.60 14.78 8.26
CA ILE A 307 23.08 13.80 7.31
C ILE A 307 24.60 13.98 7.12
N HIS A 308 25.35 12.89 7.13
CA HIS A 308 26.80 12.86 7.07
C HIS A 308 27.28 12.30 5.74
N GLN A 309 28.23 12.97 5.10
CA GLN A 309 28.88 12.48 3.90
C GLN A 309 30.07 11.59 4.27
N HIS A 310 30.00 10.33 3.87
CA HIS A 310 31.07 9.34 4.06
C HIS A 310 31.91 9.13 2.81
N VAL A 311 31.29 9.26 1.64
CA VAL A 311 31.92 9.02 0.34
C VAL A 311 31.72 10.26 -0.52
N GLU A 312 32.79 10.71 -1.16
CA GLU A 312 32.71 11.76 -2.18
C GLU A 312 32.16 11.16 -3.47
N VAL A 313 31.11 11.78 -4.01
CA VAL A 313 30.42 11.29 -5.20
C VAL A 313 30.42 12.40 -6.23
N GLY A 314 30.95 12.10 -7.43
CA GLY A 314 30.84 12.99 -8.59
C GLY A 314 29.40 12.95 -9.14
N LEU A 315 28.88 14.12 -9.53
CA LEU A 315 27.52 14.30 -10.08
C LEU A 315 26.43 13.74 -9.16
N LEU A 316 26.24 14.40 -8.01
CA LEU A 316 25.26 14.01 -7.01
C LEU A 316 23.83 14.11 -7.56
N GLN A 317 23.14 12.97 -7.62
CA GLN A 317 21.74 12.93 -8.02
C GLN A 317 20.83 13.34 -6.86
N PRO A 318 19.75 14.10 -7.13
CA PRO A 318 18.77 14.42 -6.11
C PRO A 318 18.14 13.17 -5.50
N ALA A 319 17.90 13.21 -4.20
CA ALA A 319 17.19 12.16 -3.48
C ALA A 319 15.73 12.58 -3.21
N ALA A 320 14.87 11.62 -2.89
CA ALA A 320 13.44 11.85 -2.71
C ALA A 320 13.00 11.65 -1.26
N VAL A 321 12.05 12.48 -0.83
CA VAL A 321 11.23 12.28 0.36
C VAL A 321 9.79 12.05 -0.08
N THR A 322 9.17 11.00 0.42
CA THR A 322 7.78 10.63 0.10
C THR A 322 6.98 10.48 1.38
N ALA A 323 5.90 11.26 1.52
CA ALA A 323 4.90 11.11 2.57
C ALA A 323 3.68 10.37 2.03
N CYS A 324 3.18 9.36 2.72
CA CYS A 324 1.96 8.63 2.35
C CYS A 324 1.14 8.19 3.57
N GLU A 325 -0.19 8.10 3.41
CA GLU A 325 -1.06 7.51 4.42
C GLU A 325 -0.98 5.98 4.35
N TYR A 326 -0.75 5.33 5.49
CA TYR A 326 -0.42 3.91 5.53
C TYR A 326 -1.53 2.99 5.01
N TYR A 327 -2.78 3.30 5.35
CA TYR A 327 -3.93 2.49 4.94
C TYR A 327 -4.46 2.86 3.55
N GLU A 328 -3.96 3.95 2.96
CA GLU A 328 -4.34 4.43 1.63
C GLU A 328 -3.10 4.98 0.88
N PRO A 329 -2.17 4.12 0.43
CA PRO A 329 -0.87 4.54 -0.12
C PRO A 329 -0.96 5.37 -1.43
N SER A 330 -2.13 5.36 -2.09
CA SER A 330 -2.44 6.24 -3.22
C SER A 330 -2.43 7.71 -2.82
N ARG A 331 -2.81 8.03 -1.57
CA ARG A 331 -2.66 9.35 -0.95
C ARG A 331 -1.20 9.55 -0.56
N ARG A 332 -0.40 10.07 -1.49
CA ARG A 332 1.03 10.35 -1.29
C ARG A 332 1.50 11.64 -1.94
N CYS A 333 2.62 12.16 -1.45
CA CYS A 333 3.34 13.29 -2.00
C CYS A 333 4.83 13.00 -1.99
N SER A 334 5.52 13.30 -3.09
CA SER A 334 6.98 13.18 -3.19
C SER A 334 7.62 14.53 -3.51
N ARG A 335 8.77 14.79 -2.89
CA ARG A 335 9.62 15.96 -3.13
C ARG A 335 11.07 15.53 -3.26
N PHE A 336 11.79 16.13 -4.20
CA PHE A 336 13.22 15.89 -4.38
C PHE A 336 14.03 16.96 -3.67
N TYR A 337 15.19 16.58 -3.15
CA TYR A 337 16.13 17.47 -2.50
C TYR A 337 17.56 17.18 -2.93
N ASN A 338 18.40 18.21 -2.86
CA ASN A 338 19.83 18.13 -3.12
C ASN A 338 20.58 19.05 -2.14
N LEU A 339 21.92 19.09 -2.21
CA LEU A 339 22.75 19.98 -1.40
C LEU A 339 22.43 21.47 -1.67
N PRO A 340 22.67 22.40 -0.71
CA PRO A 340 22.17 23.78 -0.77
C PRO A 340 22.54 24.58 -2.04
N ALA A 341 23.68 24.27 -2.67
CA ALA A 341 24.16 24.93 -3.88
C ALA A 341 23.70 24.27 -5.19
N GLN A 342 22.97 23.16 -5.11
CA GLN A 342 22.51 22.37 -6.25
C GLN A 342 20.98 22.31 -6.25
N SER A 343 20.36 22.40 -7.44
CA SER A 343 18.91 22.23 -7.55
C SER A 343 18.51 20.80 -7.16
N GLY A 344 17.35 20.67 -6.50
CA GLY A 344 16.68 19.38 -6.25
C GLY A 344 16.21 18.68 -7.54
N GLN A 345 16.34 19.34 -8.69
CA GLN A 345 16.03 18.79 -10.01
C GLN A 345 17.28 18.72 -10.88
N LEU A 346 17.41 17.66 -11.67
CA LEU A 346 18.44 17.53 -12.69
C LEU A 346 18.33 18.66 -13.72
N LYS A 347 19.47 19.20 -14.17
CA LYS A 347 19.52 20.21 -15.23
C LYS A 347 19.04 19.61 -16.55
N LYS A 348 18.03 20.23 -17.14
CA LYS A 348 17.45 19.82 -18.43
C LYS A 348 17.37 21.01 -19.36
N ILE A 349 17.65 20.79 -20.64
CA ILE A 349 17.35 21.73 -21.72
C ILE A 349 16.14 21.18 -22.45
N CYS A 350 14.99 21.86 -22.32
CA CYS A 350 13.75 21.44 -22.94
C CYS A 350 13.36 22.38 -24.11
N GLN A 351 13.01 21.79 -25.24
CA GLN A 351 12.34 22.47 -26.35
C GLN A 351 10.98 21.79 -26.57
N LYS A 352 9.90 22.46 -26.12
CA LYS A 352 8.55 21.87 -26.06
C LYS A 352 8.59 20.56 -25.23
N GLU A 353 8.05 19.47 -25.77
CA GLU A 353 7.98 18.13 -25.17
C GLU A 353 9.33 17.37 -25.20
N VAL A 354 10.36 17.90 -25.87
CA VAL A 354 11.65 17.20 -26.01
C VAL A 354 12.67 17.83 -25.06
N CYS A 355 13.00 17.11 -23.99
CA CYS A 355 14.05 17.48 -23.05
C CYS A 355 15.33 16.67 -23.29
N LYS A 356 16.47 17.33 -23.20
CA LYS A 356 17.81 16.71 -23.13
C LYS A 356 18.42 16.95 -21.75
N CYS A 357 19.13 15.95 -21.25
CA CYS A 357 19.94 16.09 -20.03
C CYS A 357 21.05 17.11 -20.28
N ALA A 358 21.26 18.02 -19.32
CA ALA A 358 22.28 19.07 -19.38
C ALA A 358 23.25 18.98 -18.18
N GLU A 359 23.38 17.79 -17.60
CA GLU A 359 24.48 17.51 -16.68
C GLU A 359 25.77 17.40 -17.51
N GLU A 360 26.73 18.29 -17.25
CA GLU A 360 28.07 18.21 -17.83
C GLU A 360 28.79 17.00 -17.20
N ASN A 361 29.44 16.20 -18.04
CA ASN A 361 30.12 14.96 -17.65
C ASN A 361 31.40 15.20 -16.85
#